data_AF-U1NIJ1-F1
#
_entry.id   AF-U1NIJ1-F1
#
_cell.length_a   1.000
_cell.length_b   1.000
_cell.length_c   1.000
_cell.angle_alpha   90.00
_cell.angle_beta   90.00
_cell.angle_gamma   90.00
#
_symmetry.space_group_name_H-M   'P 1'
#
loop_
_entity.id
_entity.type
_entity.pdbx_description
1 polymer ?
#
loop_
_entity_poly.entity_id
_entity_poly.type
_entity_poly.pdbx_seq_one_letter_code
_entity_poly.pdbx_strand_id
1 'polypeptide(L)'
;MEKSPALRAKFPTLSIAAEKIAGLVVRNRGTLDGSAGEADPGGNCPSVLVAVDGEIELMSTDHIRTIGATDYFSADMQGSIKANELIRCVRFLKKPFPS
;
A
#
# COMPACT_ATOMS: atom_id res chain seq x y z
N MET A 1 5.20 -1.22 -11.41
CA MET A 1 4.25 -2.19 -10.79
C MET A 1 3.38 -2.87 -11.85
N GLU A 2 2.71 -2.06 -12.68
CA GLU A 2 1.86 -2.41 -13.82
C GLU A 2 2.51 -3.33 -14.87
N LYS A 3 3.82 -3.24 -15.05
CA LYS A 3 4.55 -4.06 -16.05
C LYS A 3 4.98 -5.43 -15.54
N SER A 4 4.73 -5.77 -14.27
CA SER A 4 5.19 -7.03 -13.66
C SER A 4 4.29 -8.21 -14.06
N PRO A 5 4.78 -9.21 -14.82
CA PRO A 5 3.98 -10.38 -15.18
C PRO A 5 3.62 -11.23 -13.96
N ALA A 6 4.57 -11.38 -13.03
CA ALA A 6 4.37 -12.13 -11.78
C ALA A 6 3.29 -11.49 -10.90
N LEU A 7 3.26 -10.15 -10.83
CA LEU A 7 2.23 -9.45 -10.08
C LEU A 7 0.87 -9.57 -10.76
N ARG A 8 0.80 -9.42 -12.08
CA ARG A 8 -0.44 -9.58 -12.85
C ARG A 8 -1.05 -10.97 -12.66
N ALA A 9 -0.22 -12.01 -12.59
CA ALA A 9 -0.67 -13.38 -12.36
C ALA A 9 -1.17 -13.63 -10.92
N LYS A 10 -0.54 -13.04 -9.90
CA LYS A 10 -0.88 -13.29 -8.48
C LYS A 10 -1.91 -12.33 -7.90
N PHE A 11 -1.86 -11.06 -8.31
CA PHE A 11 -2.66 -9.94 -7.83
C PHE A 11 -3.06 -9.03 -9.01
N PRO A 12 -3.95 -9.50 -9.90
CA PRO A 12 -4.34 -8.75 -11.10
C PRO A 12 -4.92 -7.37 -10.75
N THR A 13 -5.71 -7.27 -9.67
CA THR A 13 -6.31 -6.02 -9.19
C THR A 13 -5.26 -4.95 -8.87
N LEU A 14 -4.13 -5.33 -8.25
CA LEU A 14 -3.05 -4.38 -7.95
C LEU A 14 -2.36 -3.89 -9.22
N SER A 15 -2.12 -4.80 -10.18
CA SER A 15 -1.56 -4.41 -11.49
C SER A 15 -2.48 -3.46 -12.26
N ILE A 16 -3.80 -3.70 -12.24
CA ILE A 16 -4.79 -2.84 -12.91
C ILE A 16 -4.90 -1.49 -12.20
N ALA A 17 -4.95 -1.46 -10.87
CA ALA A 17 -4.96 -0.22 -10.09
C ALA A 17 -3.70 0.62 -10.36
N ALA A 18 -2.53 -0.01 -10.49
CA ALA A 18 -1.27 0.65 -10.83
C ALA A 18 -1.36 1.44 -12.16
N GLU A 19 -2.07 0.90 -13.16
CA GLU A 19 -2.25 1.54 -14.47
C GLU A 19 -3.11 2.81 -14.38
N LYS A 20 -3.95 2.94 -13.34
CA LYS A 20 -4.85 4.08 -13.12
C LYS A 20 -4.20 5.24 -12.38
N ILE A 21 -3.01 5.06 -11.82
CA ILE A 21 -2.27 6.11 -11.11
C ILE A 21 -1.74 7.14 -12.11
N ALA A 22 -2.37 8.31 -12.20
CA ALA A 22 -1.88 9.51 -12.89
C ALA A 22 -1.23 9.25 -14.28
N GLY A 23 -0.19 10.02 -14.64
CA GLY A 23 0.60 9.85 -15.86
C GLY A 23 1.86 8.98 -15.65
N LEU A 24 2.49 8.54 -16.75
CA LEU A 24 3.67 7.66 -16.70
C LEU A 24 4.83 8.24 -15.87
N VAL A 25 5.07 9.55 -15.96
CA VAL A 25 6.16 10.22 -15.21
C VAL A 25 5.92 10.13 -13.70
N VAL A 26 4.66 10.27 -13.26
CA VAL A 26 4.29 10.12 -11.85
C VAL A 26 4.50 8.67 -11.42
N ARG A 27 4.05 7.69 -12.21
CA ARG A 27 4.23 6.26 -11.89
C ARG A 27 5.68 5.81 -11.82
N ASN A 28 6.56 6.39 -12.65
CA ASN A 28 7.98 6.05 -12.64
C ASN A 28 8.72 6.59 -11.40
N ARG A 29 8.19 7.63 -10.75
CA ARG A 29 8.80 8.25 -9.57
C ARG A 29 8.11 7.87 -8.26
N GLY A 30 6.82 7.56 -8.33
CA GLY A 30 6.02 7.16 -7.18
C GLY A 30 6.42 5.80 -6.64
N THR A 31 6.25 5.63 -5.35
CA THR A 31 6.48 4.37 -4.64
C THR A 31 5.23 3.96 -3.86
N LEU A 32 5.14 2.68 -3.49
CA LEU A 32 3.96 2.15 -2.78
C LEU A 32 3.92 2.63 -1.34
N ASP A 33 5.07 2.59 -0.69
CA ASP A 33 5.35 3.14 0.63
C ASP A 33 5.14 4.66 0.65
N GLY A 34 5.57 5.40 -0.38
CA GLY A 34 5.30 6.84 -0.48
C GLY A 34 3.79 7.13 -0.59
N SER A 35 3.07 6.38 -1.42
CA SER A 35 1.61 6.50 -1.53
C SER A 35 0.89 6.11 -0.24
N ALA A 36 1.42 5.14 0.52
CA ALA A 36 0.87 4.78 1.83
C ALA A 36 1.18 5.85 2.89
N GLY A 37 2.36 6.47 2.84
CA GLY A 37 2.75 7.54 3.75
C GLY A 37 1.96 8.83 3.55
N GLU A 38 1.60 9.16 2.30
CA GLU A 38 0.70 10.28 1.99
C GLU A 38 -0.70 10.08 2.60
N ALA A 39 -1.15 8.83 2.71
CA ALA A 39 -2.42 8.44 3.34
C ALA A 39 -3.69 9.09 2.76
N ASP A 40 -3.66 9.54 1.50
CA ASP A 40 -4.83 10.03 0.76
C ASP A 40 -5.88 8.91 0.57
N PRO A 41 -7.13 9.08 1.03
CA PRO A 41 -8.20 8.10 0.82
C PRO A 41 -8.52 7.84 -0.66
N GLY A 42 -8.25 8.82 -1.54
CA GLY A 42 -8.37 8.70 -3.00
C GLY A 42 -7.21 7.96 -3.67
N GLY A 43 -6.15 7.64 -2.92
CA GLY A 43 -4.96 6.97 -3.43
C GLY A 43 -5.23 5.52 -3.84
N ASN A 44 -4.93 5.16 -5.09
CA ASN A 44 -5.19 3.81 -5.61
C ASN A 44 -4.48 2.71 -4.80
N CYS A 45 -3.25 2.96 -4.31
CA CYS A 45 -2.50 1.98 -3.52
C CYS A 45 -3.10 1.77 -2.11
N PRO A 46 -3.36 2.83 -1.32
CA PRO A 46 -4.14 2.73 -0.08
C PRO A 46 -5.47 1.98 -0.26
N SER A 47 -6.25 2.30 -1.28
CA SER A 47 -7.54 1.63 -1.51
C SER A 47 -7.39 0.13 -1.75
N VAL A 48 -6.39 -0.30 -2.54
CA VAL A 48 -6.14 -1.73 -2.79
C VAL A 48 -5.63 -2.42 -1.52
N LEU A 49 -4.76 -1.76 -0.74
CA LEU A 49 -4.26 -2.31 0.53
C LEU A 49 -5.40 -2.59 1.51
N VAL A 50 -6.33 -1.64 1.69
CA VAL A 50 -7.51 -1.84 2.53
C VAL A 50 -8.38 -2.96 1.96
N ALA A 51 -8.65 -2.97 0.65
CA ALA A 51 -9.52 -3.96 0.02
C ALA A 51 -9.04 -5.41 0.14
N VAL A 52 -7.73 -5.64 0.28
CA VAL A 52 -7.15 -6.99 0.45
C VAL A 52 -6.80 -7.30 1.91
N ASP A 53 -7.21 -6.46 2.85
CA ASP A 53 -6.80 -6.51 4.26
C ASP A 53 -5.28 -6.64 4.40
N GLY A 54 -4.57 -5.82 3.64
CA GLY A 54 -3.11 -5.77 3.65
C GLY A 54 -2.56 -5.20 4.95
N GLU A 55 -1.24 -5.19 5.04
CA GLU A 55 -0.52 -4.71 6.22
C GLU A 55 0.58 -3.72 5.84
N ILE A 56 0.90 -2.82 6.77
CA ILE A 56 2.00 -1.87 6.67
C ILE A 56 3.01 -2.21 7.76
N GLU A 57 4.27 -2.37 7.36
CA GLU A 57 5.38 -2.59 8.29
C GLU A 57 6.11 -1.27 8.53
N LEU A 58 6.12 -0.84 9.80
CA LEU A 58 6.72 0.40 10.26
C LEU A 58 7.99 0.08 11.04
N MET A 59 9.03 0.85 10.79
CA MET A 59 10.36 0.63 11.35
C MET A 59 10.90 1.92 11.96
N SER A 60 11.43 1.81 13.17
CA SER A 60 12.29 2.82 13.80
C SER A 60 13.73 2.28 13.91
N THR A 61 14.60 3.01 14.61
CA THR A 61 15.93 2.51 14.99
C THR A 61 15.89 1.27 15.87
N ASP A 62 14.87 1.13 16.71
CA ASP A 62 14.85 0.16 17.81
C ASP A 62 13.78 -0.93 17.64
N HIS A 63 12.77 -0.70 16.79
CA HIS A 63 11.64 -1.60 16.65
C HIS A 63 11.11 -1.69 15.21
N ILE A 64 10.53 -2.86 14.90
CA ILE A 64 9.69 -3.07 13.73
C ILE A 64 8.32 -3.49 14.25
N ARG A 65 7.26 -2.88 13.74
CA ARG A 65 5.89 -3.28 14.02
C ARG A 65 5.08 -3.36 12.74
N THR A 66 4.05 -4.20 12.75
CA THR A 66 3.10 -4.33 11.64
C THR A 66 1.73 -3.86 12.10
N ILE A 67 1.00 -3.19 11.22
CA ILE A 67 -0.36 -2.70 11.45
C ILE A 67 -1.23 -3.01 10.23
N GLY A 68 -2.48 -3.39 10.44
CA GLY A 68 -3.43 -3.64 9.36
C GLY A 68 -3.75 -2.35 8.60
N ALA A 69 -4.04 -2.45 7.29
CA ALA A 69 -4.32 -1.29 6.46
C ALA A 69 -5.50 -0.46 6.98
N THR A 70 -6.58 -1.11 7.42
CA THR A 70 -7.77 -0.43 7.97
C THR A 70 -7.43 0.37 9.24
N ASP A 71 -6.55 -0.14 10.10
CA ASP A 71 -6.12 0.56 11.32
C ASP A 71 -5.08 1.64 11.02
N TYR A 72 -4.32 1.47 9.95
CA TYR A 72 -3.34 2.46 9.51
C TYR A 72 -4.03 3.69 8.91
N PHE A 73 -5.00 3.52 8.02
CA PHE A 73 -5.76 4.59 7.35
C PHE A 73 -7.05 4.93 8.10
N SER A 74 -6.96 5.20 9.41
CA SER A 74 -8.14 5.43 10.27
C SER A 74 -8.68 6.86 10.23
N ALA A 75 -7.92 7.80 9.67
CA ALA A 75 -8.29 9.20 9.53
C ALA A 75 -7.92 9.74 8.14
N ASP A 76 -8.66 10.76 7.68
CA ASP A 76 -8.43 11.41 6.40
C ASP A 76 -7.02 12.02 6.33
N MET A 77 -6.27 11.69 5.26
CA MET A 77 -4.91 12.17 5.02
C MET A 77 -3.93 11.88 6.19
N GLN A 78 -4.21 10.88 7.03
CA GLN A 78 -3.41 10.63 8.23
C GLN A 78 -3.25 9.13 8.52
N GLY A 79 -2.02 8.64 8.31
CA GLY A 79 -1.60 7.30 8.69
C GLY A 79 -1.22 7.18 10.17
N SER A 80 -1.42 6.00 10.76
CA SER A 80 -1.03 5.67 12.15
C SER A 80 0.50 5.48 12.36
N ILE A 81 1.34 6.19 11.58
CA ILE A 81 2.81 6.21 11.68
C ILE A 81 3.28 7.25 12.71
N LYS A 82 4.32 6.95 13.48
CA LYS A 82 4.93 7.90 14.44
C LYS A 82 6.05 8.71 13.80
N ALA A 83 6.38 9.85 14.39
CA ALA A 83 7.40 10.76 13.88
C ALA A 83 8.81 10.13 13.72
N ASN A 84 9.12 9.08 14.48
CA ASN A 84 10.40 8.36 14.42
C ASN A 84 10.31 7.04 13.63
N GLU A 85 9.24 6.83 12.87
CA GLU A 85 9.03 5.62 12.08
C GLU A 85 9.11 5.93 10.58
N LEU A 86 9.53 4.91 9.82
CA LEU A 86 9.48 4.87 8.36
C LEU A 86 8.63 3.68 7.93
N ILE A 87 7.94 3.80 6.79
CA ILE A 87 7.31 2.66 6.15
C ILE A 87 8.41 1.82 5.52
N ARG A 88 8.64 0.62 6.07
CA ARG A 88 9.64 -0.31 5.56
C ARG A 88 9.11 -1.09 4.36
N CYS A 89 7.86 -1.53 4.44
CA CYS A 89 7.18 -2.17 3.31
C CYS A 89 5.65 -2.15 3.50
N VAL A 90 4.94 -2.41 2.39
CA VAL A 90 3.51 -2.73 2.39
C VAL A 90 3.31 -4.16 1.90
N ARG A 91 2.42 -4.90 2.54
CA ARG A 91 2.18 -6.33 2.28
C ARG A 91 0.76 -6.52 1.75
N PHE A 92 0.65 -6.97 0.52
CA PHE A 92 -0.62 -7.38 -0.08
C PHE A 92 -0.86 -8.85 0.23
N LEU A 93 -1.89 -9.12 1.03
CA LEU A 93 -2.23 -10.48 1.44
C LEU A 93 -3.22 -11.07 0.45
N LYS A 94 -2.97 -12.33 0.03
CA LYS A 94 -3.94 -13.09 -0.76
C LYS A 94 -4.81 -13.87 0.21
N LYS A 95 -5.98 -13.32 0.56
CA LYS A 95 -6.98 -14.14 1.25
C LYS A 95 -7.55 -15.18 0.26
N PRO A 96 -7.77 -16.43 0.68
CA PRO A 96 -8.57 -17.37 -0.10
C PRO A 96 -9.93 -16.73 -0.39
N PHE A 97 -10.45 -16.93 -1.60
CA PHE A 97 -11.84 -16.54 -1.87
C PHE A 97 -12.72 -17.33 -0.88
N PRO A 98 -13.62 -16.69 -0.11
CA PRO A 98 -14.53 -17.43 0.73
C PRO A 98 -15.33 -18.38 -0.16
N SER A 99 -15.21 -19.68 0.11
CA SER A 99 -15.98 -20.74 -0.54
C SER A 99 -17.46 -20.62 -0.22
#